data_AF-A0A7J3J4X4-F1
#
_entry.id   AF-A0A7J3J4X4-F1
#
_cell.length_a   1.000
_cell.length_b   1.000
_cell.length_c   1.000
_cell.angle_alpha   90.00
_cell.angle_beta   90.00
_cell.angle_gamma   90.00
#
_symmetry.space_group_name_H-M   'P 1'
#
loop_
_entity.id
_entity.type
_entity.pdbx_description
1 polymer ?
#
loop_
_entity_poly.entity_id
_entity_poly.type
_entity_poly.pdbx_seq_one_letter_code
_entity_poly.pdbx_strand_id
1 'polypeptide(L)' 'MTDNVTRQIAMQRIRTLFQLARQVYAQDPALAQRYVDIARRIAMAARIRLPREFRRQVCRHCKGFILPGVSCRVRI' A
#
# COMPACT_ATOMS: atom_id res chain seq x y z
N MET A 1 8.22 -18.76 18.46
CA MET A 1 9.27 -17.75 18.25
C MET A 1 8.69 -16.70 17.31
N THR A 2 8.56 -15.47 17.76
CA THR A 2 7.94 -14.37 17.01
C THR A 2 9.03 -13.64 16.26
N ASP A 3 9.30 -14.04 15.03
CA ASP A 3 10.39 -13.51 14.22
C ASP A 3 10.10 -12.04 13.85
N ASN A 4 10.64 -11.14 14.67
CA ASN A 4 10.74 -9.70 14.39
C ASN A 4 11.27 -9.46 12.97
N VAL A 5 12.21 -10.31 12.54
CA VAL A 5 12.78 -10.34 11.19
C VAL A 5 11.70 -10.52 10.11
N THR A 6 10.77 -11.47 10.27
CA THR A 6 9.66 -11.69 9.30
C THR A 6 8.77 -10.46 9.21
N ARG A 7 8.49 -9.80 10.33
CA ARG A 7 7.72 -8.55 10.33
C ARG A 7 8.47 -7.40 9.66
N GLN A 8 9.78 -7.28 9.89
CA GLN A 8 10.62 -6.26 9.26
C GLN A 8 10.69 -6.46 7.74
N ILE A 9 10.91 -7.69 7.29
CA ILE A 9 10.95 -8.03 5.85
C ILE A 9 9.60 -7.77 5.20
N ALA A 10 8.50 -8.17 5.84
CA ALA A 10 7.15 -7.89 5.35
C ALA A 10 6.90 -6.38 5.24
N MET A 11 7.38 -5.58 6.20
CA MET A 11 7.24 -4.13 6.17
C MET A 11 8.08 -3.47 5.06
N GLN A 12 9.29 -3.96 4.82
CA GLN A 12 10.10 -3.54 3.66
C GLN A 12 9.40 -3.88 2.35
N ARG A 13 8.89 -5.10 2.18
CA ARG A 13 8.14 -5.50 0.98
C ARG A 13 6.92 -4.62 0.74
N ILE A 14 6.14 -4.31 1.78
CA ILE A 14 5.00 -3.41 1.69
C ILE A 14 5.45 -2.03 1.19
N ARG A 15 6.52 -1.47 1.76
CA ARG A 15 7.06 -0.17 1.33
C ARG A 15 7.46 -0.17 -0.15
N THR A 16 8.21 -1.18 -0.59
CA THR A 16 8.62 -1.30 -2.00
C THR A 16 7.42 -1.41 -2.94
N LEU A 17 6.40 -2.22 -2.58
CA LEU A 17 5.19 -2.37 -3.39
C LEU A 17 4.41 -1.04 -3.52
N PHE A 18 4.30 -0.26 -2.44
CA PHE A 18 3.67 1.05 -2.50
C PHE A 18 4.46 2.06 -3.34
N GLN A 19 5.80 2.02 -3.28
CA GLN A 19 6.64 2.88 -4.12
C GLN A 19 6.48 2.54 -5.60
N LEU A 20 6.51 1.26 -5.96
CA LEU A 20 6.26 0.79 -7.33
C LEU A 20 4.85 1.15 -7.80
N ALA A 21 3.84 0.97 -6.95
CA ALA A 21 2.47 1.37 -7.26
C ALA A 21 2.38 2.86 -7.60
N ARG A 22 3.08 3.73 -6.86
CA ARG A 22 3.13 5.17 -7.14
C ARG A 22 3.80 5.51 -8.47
N GLN A 23 4.88 4.82 -8.82
CA GLN A 23 5.60 5.05 -10.08
C GLN A 23 4.77 4.60 -11.29
N VAL A 24 4.11 3.45 -11.16
CA VAL A 24 3.34 2.84 -12.25
C VAL A 24 1.95 3.47 -12.41
N TYR A 25 1.39 4.10 -11.37
CA TYR A 25 0.02 4.64 -11.39
C TYR A 25 -0.27 5.57 -12.57
N ALA A 26 0.71 6.38 -12.99
CA ALA A 26 0.55 7.30 -14.11
C ALA A 26 0.47 6.59 -15.48
N GLN A 27 1.05 5.39 -15.58
CA GLN A 27 1.10 4.60 -16.82
C GLN A 27 -0.01 3.55 -16.84
N ASP A 28 -0.18 2.82 -15.73
CA ASP A 28 -1.18 1.77 -15.57
C ASP A 28 -1.76 1.77 -14.13
N PRO A 29 -2.95 2.37 -13.94
CA PRO A 29 -3.60 2.41 -12.64
C PRO A 29 -4.11 1.03 -12.17
N ALA A 30 -4.40 0.10 -13.09
CA ALA A 30 -4.85 -1.25 -12.74
C ALA A 30 -3.69 -2.08 -12.18
N LEU A 31 -2.49 -1.95 -12.75
CA LEU A 31 -1.29 -2.59 -12.23
C LEU A 31 -0.89 -2.01 -10.86
N ALA A 32 -0.98 -0.69 -10.68
CA ALA A 32 -0.76 -0.05 -9.39
C ALA A 32 -1.73 -0.57 -8.30
N GLN A 33 -3.00 -0.74 -8.65
CA GLN A 33 -4.00 -1.34 -7.75
C GLN A 33 -3.59 -2.76 -7.33
N ARG A 34 -3.12 -3.57 -8.29
CA ARG A 34 -2.68 -4.95 -8.03
C ARG A 34 -1.51 -5.02 -7.04
N TYR A 35 -0.55 -4.10 -7.13
CA TYR A 35 0.55 -4.02 -6.15
C TYR A 35 0.07 -3.70 -4.74
N VAL A 36 -0.89 -2.78 -4.61
CA VAL A 36 -1.49 -2.41 -3.32
C VAL A 36 -2.29 -3.56 -2.72
N ASP A 37 -2.99 -4.34 -3.54
CA ASP A 37 -3.70 -5.52 -3.08
C ASP A 37 -2.76 -6.61 -2.56
N ILE A 38 -1.63 -6.83 -3.23
CA ILE A 38 -0.57 -7.73 -2.75
C ILE A 38 -0.01 -7.23 -1.42
N ALA A 39 0.32 -5.94 -1.33
CA ALA A 39 0.85 -5.33 -0.11
C ALA A 39 -0.11 -5.49 1.08
N ARG A 40 -1.41 -5.31 0.85
CA ARG A 40 -2.46 -5.54 1.85
C ARG A 40 -2.54 -7.00 2.28
N ARG A 41 -2.48 -7.95 1.34
CA ARG A 41 -2.48 -9.39 1.65
C ARG A 41 -1.28 -9.76 2.54
N ILE A 42 -0.10 -9.24 2.24
CA ILE A 42 1.11 -9.41 3.06
C ILE A 42 0.91 -8.82 4.46
N ALA A 43 0.35 -7.61 4.55
CA ALA A 43 0.10 -6.96 5.83
C ALA A 43 -0.88 -7.77 6.72
N MET A 44 -1.93 -8.33 6.12
CA MET A 44 -2.89 -9.20 6.81
C MET A 44 -2.24 -10.51 7.27
N ALA A 45 -1.49 -11.18 6.39
CA ALA A 45 -0.79 -12.42 6.71
C ALA A 45 0.23 -12.24 7.85
N ALA A 46 1.02 -11.17 7.81
CA ALA A 46 2.02 -10.86 8.83
C ALA A 46 1.41 -10.19 10.09
N ARG A 47 0.09 -9.96 10.12
CA ARG A 47 -0.63 -9.23 11.18
C ARG A 47 0.05 -7.90 11.55
N ILE A 48 0.45 -7.13 10.53
CA ILE A 48 1.11 -5.83 10.67
C ILE A 48 0.08 -4.73 10.43
N ARG A 49 0.05 -3.73 11.31
CA ARG A 49 -0.69 -2.49 11.03
C ARG A 49 0.04 -1.70 9.96
N LEU A 50 -0.63 -1.42 8.84
CA LEU A 50 -0.05 -0.51 7.85
C LEU A 50 0.27 0.85 8.51
N PRO A 51 1.47 1.40 8.24
CA PRO A 51 1.83 2.78 8.53
C PRO A 51 0.75 3.78 8.12
N ARG A 52 0.67 4.90 8.86
CA ARG A 52 -0.33 5.96 8.60
C ARG A 52 -0.26 6.51 7.18
N GLU A 53 0.94 6.62 6.62
CA GLU A 53 1.18 7.08 5.24
C GLU A 53 0.46 6.20 4.20
N PHE A 54 0.65 4.88 4.26
CA PHE A 54 0.05 3.93 3.31
C PHE A 54 -1.44 3.74 3.56
N ARG A 55 -1.86 3.82 4.83
CA ARG A 55 -3.28 3.72 5.18
C ARG A 55 -4.12 4.87 4.59
N ARG A 56 -3.53 6.06 4.38
CA ARG A 56 -4.19 7.20 3.73
C ARG A 56 -4.23 7.07 2.20
N GLN A 57 -3.33 6.28 1.63
CA GLN A 57 -3.25 5.98 0.20
C GLN A 57 -4.13 4.80 -0.21
N VAL A 58 -4.95 4.27 0.70
CA VAL A 58 -5.90 3.19 0.40
C VAL A 58 -7.28 3.63 0.82
N CYS A 59 -8.23 3.60 -0.11
CA CYS A 59 -9.63 3.87 0.18
C CYS A 59 -10.18 2.83 1.17
N ARG A 60 -10.86 3.28 2.23
CA ARG A 60 -11.49 2.37 3.19
C ARG A 60 -12.67 1.58 2.61
N HIS A 61 -13.35 2.16 1.63
CA HIS A 61 -14.55 1.57 1.03
C HIS A 61 -14.20 0.68 -0.17
N CYS A 62 -13.69 1.27 -1.25
CA CYS A 62 -13.39 0.52 -2.48
C CYS A 62 -12.04 -0.20 -2.44
N LYS A 63 -11.20 0.02 -1.42
CA LYS A 63 -9.83 -0.56 -1.33
C LYS A 63 -8.89 -0.09 -2.45
N GLY A 64 -9.32 0.91 -3.22
CA GLY A 64 -8.57 1.52 -4.29
C GLY A 64 -7.33 2.27 -3.81
N PHE A 65 -6.27 2.28 -4.63
CA PHE A 65 -5.09 3.09 -4.42
C PHE A 65 -5.39 4.55 -4.73
N ILE A 66 -5.10 5.39 -3.73
CA ILE A 66 -5.35 6.82 -3.75
C ILE A 66 -4.00 7.53 -3.84
N LEU A 67 -3.84 8.32 -4.89
CA LEU A 67 -2.71 9.21 -5.04
C LEU A 67 -3.18 10.67 -4.92
N PRO A 68 -2.77 11.41 -3.87
CA PRO A 68 -3.10 12.83 -3.74
C PRO A 68 -2.62 13.61 -4.97
N GLY A 69 -3.50 14.44 -5.54
CA GLY A 69 -3.18 15.25 -6.72
C GLY A 69 -3.47 14.57 -8.07
N VAL A 70 -3.70 13.26 -8.09
CA VAL A 70 -4.10 12.54 -9.33
C VAL A 70 -5.53 12.01 -9.20
N SER A 71 -5.79 11.18 -8.19
CA SER A 71 -7.09 10.50 -8.03
C SER A 71 -7.91 10.97 -6.84
N CYS A 72 -7.32 11.78 -5.95
CA CYS A 72 -8.03 12.32 -4.79
C CYS A 72 -7.75 13.81 -4.57
N ARG A 73 -8.82 14.52 -4.20
CA ARG A 73 -8.79 15.92 -3.79
C ARG A 73 -8.64 15.99 -2.27
N VAL A 74 -7.55 16.59 -1.79
CA VAL A 74 -7.33 16.88 -0.37
C VAL A 74 -7.80 18.30 -0.10
N ARG A 75 -8.63 18.49 0.93
CA ARG A 75 -9.09 19.79 1.45
C ARG A 75 -8.65 19.88 2.92
N ILE A 76 -8.23 21.07 3.36
CA ILE A 76 -7.76 21.37 4.72
C ILE A 76 -8.82 22.21 5.42
#